data_AF-A0A2M7QWH5-F1
#
_entry.id   AF-A0A2M7QWH5-F1
#
_cell.length_a   1.000
_cell.length_b   1.000
_cell.length_c   1.000
_cell.angle_alpha   90.00
_cell.angle_beta   90.00
_cell.angle_gamma   90.00
#
_symmetry.space_group_name_H-M   'P 1'
#
loop_
_entity.id
_entity.type
_entity.pdbx_description
1 polymer ?
#
loop_
_entity_poly.entity_id
_entity_poly.type
_entity_poly.pdbx_seq_one_letter_code
_entity_poly.pdbx_strand_id
1 'polypeptide(L)'
;MKKASKRSIVQGTFGRMQEMPKDFLPRPEDLVLRPSSTRVTLMVDNTTLHFFKIKARELGVPYQRMIRNLLNKYREILTATD
;
A
#
# COMPACT_ATOMS: atom_id res chain seq x y z
N MET A 1 -39.42 2.21 -36.27
CA MET A 1 -38.03 1.65 -36.23
C MET A 1 -37.16 2.69 -35.51
N LYS A 2 -36.41 2.45 -34.43
CA LYS A 2 -35.45 1.37 -34.12
C LYS A 2 -35.34 1.10 -32.60
N LYS A 3 -35.52 -0.19 -32.28
CA LYS A 3 -35.07 -1.08 -31.17
C LYS A 3 -34.59 -0.50 -29.82
N ALA A 4 -35.32 -0.88 -28.76
CA ALA A 4 -34.83 -1.00 -27.39
C ALA A 4 -33.81 -2.14 -27.27
N SER A 5 -32.61 -1.86 -26.77
CA SER A 5 -31.57 -2.87 -26.53
C SER A 5 -31.71 -3.44 -25.12
N LYS A 6 -32.06 -4.74 -25.05
CA LYS A 6 -32.19 -5.52 -23.82
C LYS A 6 -30.87 -5.53 -23.04
N ARG A 7 -30.89 -5.07 -21.79
CA ARG A 7 -29.86 -5.43 -20.80
C ARG A 7 -30.41 -6.61 -20.00
N SER A 8 -29.92 -7.80 -20.30
CA SER A 8 -30.11 -8.97 -19.44
C SER A 8 -29.27 -8.78 -18.18
N ILE A 9 -29.89 -8.79 -17.01
CA ILE A 9 -29.17 -8.89 -15.74
C ILE A 9 -29.74 -10.09 -14.98
N VAL A 10 -28.79 -10.87 -14.49
CA VAL A 10 -28.86 -12.25 -13.99
C VAL A 10 -29.84 -12.38 -12.82
N GLN A 11 -30.57 -13.51 -12.80
CA GLN A 11 -31.36 -13.96 -11.67
C GLN A 11 -30.41 -14.38 -10.53
N GLY A 12 -30.08 -13.43 -9.66
CA GLY A 12 -29.45 -13.65 -8.37
C GLY A 12 -30.25 -12.90 -7.32
N THR A 13 -30.43 -13.48 -6.14
CA THR A 13 -31.08 -12.81 -5.00
C THR A 13 -30.10 -11.80 -4.40
N PHE A 14 -29.83 -10.72 -5.13
CA PHE A 14 -29.24 -9.54 -4.52
C PHE A 14 -30.28 -9.01 -3.54
N GLY A 15 -29.90 -8.81 -2.27
CA GLY A 15 -30.75 -8.18 -1.27
C GLY A 15 -31.22 -6.79 -1.72
N ARG A 16 -31.93 -6.05 -0.85
CA ARG A 16 -32.39 -4.68 -1.19
C ARG A 16 -31.22 -3.84 -1.70
N MET A 17 -31.25 -3.47 -2.98
CA MET A 17 -30.28 -2.54 -3.55
C MET A 17 -30.42 -1.20 -2.84
N GLN A 18 -29.35 -0.76 -2.19
CA GLN A 18 -29.24 0.59 -1.67
C GLN A 18 -28.64 1.49 -2.75
N GLU A 19 -29.23 2.67 -2.93
CA GLU A 19 -28.64 3.70 -3.75
C GLU A 19 -27.31 4.13 -3.13
N MET A 20 -26.23 4.04 -3.92
CA MET A 20 -24.92 4.47 -3.48
C MET A 20 -24.90 6.00 -3.39
N PRO A 21 -24.51 6.59 -2.26
CA PRO A 21 -24.38 8.04 -2.14
C PRO A 21 -23.45 8.59 -3.22
N LYS A 22 -23.75 9.77 -3.76
CA LYS A 22 -22.91 10.43 -4.78
C LYS A 22 -21.47 10.66 -4.32
N ASP A 23 -21.26 10.75 -3.01
CA ASP A 23 -19.97 11.04 -2.37
C ASP A 23 -19.34 9.80 -1.70
N PHE A 24 -19.69 8.59 -2.15
CA PHE A 24 -19.16 7.34 -1.57
C PHE A 24 -17.63 7.21 -1.73
N LEU A 25 -17.06 7.79 -2.79
CA LEU A 25 -15.63 7.71 -3.03
C LEU A 25 -14.92 8.92 -2.40
N PRO A 26 -13.87 8.71 -1.58
CA PRO A 26 -12.99 9.79 -1.20
C PRO A 26 -12.45 10.45 -2.46
N ARG A 27 -12.22 11.76 -2.39
CA ARG A 27 -11.72 12.48 -3.57
C ARG A 27 -10.38 11.88 -4.00
N PRO A 28 -10.03 11.95 -5.29
CA PRO A 28 -8.77 11.38 -5.77
C PRO A 28 -7.54 11.88 -4.98
N GLU A 29 -7.57 13.10 -4.45
CA GLU A 29 -6.51 13.64 -3.59
C GLU A 29 -6.43 12.94 -2.24
N ASP A 30 -7.57 12.59 -1.65
CA ASP A 30 -7.70 11.89 -0.36
C ASP A 30 -7.26 10.41 -0.47
N LEU A 31 -7.25 9.83 -1.67
CA LEU A 31 -6.66 8.50 -1.94
C LEU A 31 -5.13 8.52 -1.94
N VAL A 32 -4.49 9.69 -2.07
CA VAL A 32 -3.03 9.83 -2.12
C VAL A 32 -2.50 10.01 -0.70
N LEU A 33 -2.81 9.07 0.19
CA LEU A 33 -2.17 8.94 1.50
C LEU A 33 -0.70 8.56 1.32
N ARG A 34 0.14 9.53 0.94
CA ARG A 34 1.59 9.35 0.93
C ARG A 34 2.09 9.58 2.35
N PRO A 35 2.65 8.57 3.03
CA PRO A 35 3.29 8.81 4.31
C PRO A 35 4.38 9.85 4.13
N SER A 36 4.45 10.83 5.04
CA SER A 36 5.54 11.81 5.05
C SER A 36 6.86 11.06 5.18
N SER A 37 7.78 11.30 4.25
CA SER A 37 9.10 10.67 4.27
C SER A 37 10.17 11.74 4.39
N THR A 38 10.96 11.66 5.44
CA THR A 38 12.09 12.56 5.69
C THR A 38 13.37 11.87 5.24
N ARG A 39 14.20 12.58 4.46
CA ARG A 39 15.52 12.09 4.08
C ARG A 39 16.46 12.21 5.28
N VAL A 40 17.12 11.12 5.62
CA VAL A 40 18.14 11.08 6.68
C VAL A 40 19.43 10.56 6.07
N THR A 41 20.54 11.19 6.42
CA THR A 41 21.89 10.69 6.12
C THR A 41 22.39 9.94 7.35
N LEU A 42 22.73 8.67 7.19
CA LEU A 42 23.22 7.79 8.26
C LEU A 42 24.51 7.12 7.79
N MET A 43 25.52 7.07 8.66
CA MET A 43 26.69 6.23 8.42
C MET A 43 26.39 4.80 8.88
N VAL A 44 26.70 3.83 8.03
CA VAL A 44 26.64 2.40 8.33
C VAL A 44 27.96 1.77 7.94
N ASP A 45 28.34 0.70 8.65
CA ASP A 45 29.53 -0.08 8.35
C ASP A 45 29.42 -0.81 7.00
N ASN A 46 30.56 -1.03 6.35
CA ASN A 46 30.63 -1.67 5.04
C ASN A 46 30.12 -3.11 5.06
N THR A 47 30.33 -3.82 6.17
CA THR A 47 29.89 -5.20 6.39
C THR A 47 28.36 -5.31 6.39
N THR A 48 27.69 -4.47 7.17
CA THR A 48 26.21 -4.38 7.17
C THR A 48 25.67 -3.98 5.81
N LEU A 49 26.27 -2.96 5.16
CA LEU A 49 25.82 -2.53 3.84
C LEU A 49 25.92 -3.67 2.81
N HIS A 50 27.01 -4.44 2.86
CA HIS A 50 27.21 -5.59 1.96
C HIS A 50 26.18 -6.69 2.19
N PHE A 51 25.88 -7.02 3.45
CA PHE A 51 24.84 -7.98 3.81
C PHE A 51 23.49 -7.63 3.18
N PHE A 52 23.05 -6.37 3.35
CA PHE A 52 21.77 -5.93 2.78
C PHE A 52 21.78 -5.94 1.25
N LYS A 53 22.89 -5.57 0.60
CA LYS A 53 23.00 -5.60 -0.86
C LYS A 53 22.87 -7.02 -1.42
N ILE A 54 23.49 -8.01 -0.78
CA ILE A 54 23.38 -9.42 -1.21
C ILE A 54 21.93 -9.90 -1.09
N LYS A 55 21.32 -9.72 0.09
CA LYS A 55 19.96 -10.19 0.35
C LYS A 55 18.91 -9.48 -0.51
N ALA A 56 19.11 -8.18 -0.77
CA ALA A 56 18.26 -7.39 -1.65
C ALA A 56 18.28 -7.92 -3.09
N ARG A 57 19.45 -8.31 -3.60
CA ARG A 57 19.60 -8.90 -4.93
C ARG A 57 18.93 -10.27 -5.03
N GLU A 58 19.08 -11.12 -4.02
CA GLU A 58 18.42 -12.44 -3.95
C GLU A 58 16.88 -12.31 -4.00
N LEU A 59 16.33 -11.29 -3.33
CA LEU A 59 14.89 -11.07 -3.20
C LEU A 59 14.30 -10.14 -4.29
N GLY A 60 15.13 -9.57 -5.17
CA GLY A 60 14.68 -8.66 -6.22
C GLY A 60 14.11 -7.33 -5.70
N VAL A 61 14.58 -6.84 -4.55
CA VAL A 61 14.12 -5.59 -3.93
C VAL A 61 15.26 -4.60 -3.72
N PRO A 62 15.02 -3.28 -3.64
CA PRO A 62 16.06 -2.32 -3.28
C PRO A 62 16.53 -2.51 -1.83
N TYR A 63 17.84 -2.53 -1.59
CA TYR A 63 18.41 -2.71 -0.25
C TYR A 63 17.97 -1.62 0.75
N GLN A 64 17.71 -0.40 0.26
CA GLN A 64 17.19 0.69 1.10
C GLN A 64 15.81 0.36 1.69
N ARG A 65 14.99 -0.42 0.97
CA ARG A 65 13.67 -0.87 1.44
C ARG A 65 13.83 -1.85 2.61
N MET A 66 14.82 -2.73 2.54
CA MET A 66 15.13 -3.66 3.64
C MET A 66 15.55 -2.92 4.90
N ILE A 67 16.47 -1.96 4.77
CA ILE A 67 16.93 -1.13 5.90
C ILE A 67 15.75 -0.35 6.50
N ARG A 68 14.91 0.26 5.67
CA ARG A 68 13.72 0.99 6.13
C ARG A 68 12.76 0.09 6.91
N ASN A 69 12.50 -1.12 6.40
CA ASN A 69 11.59 -2.06 7.05
C ASN A 69 12.15 -2.54 8.41
N LEU A 70 13.47 -2.73 8.50
CA LEU A 70 14.11 -3.07 9.77
C LEU A 70 13.88 -1.96 10.81
N LEU A 71 14.11 -0.70 10.45
CA LEU A 71 13.88 0.45 11.34
C LEU A 71 12.41 0.59 11.75
N ASN A 72 11.49 0.39 10.80
CA ASN A 72 10.06 0.40 11.09
C ASN A 72 9.67 -0.70 12.08
N LYS A 73 10.22 -1.91 11.90
CA LYS A 73 9.93 -3.03 12.80
C LYS A 73 10.49 -2.80 14.19
N TYR A 74 11.70 -2.25 14.27
CA TYR A 74 12.31 -1.86 15.53
C TYR A 74 11.46 -0.83 16.28
N ARG A 75 10.95 0.19 15.58
CA ARG A 75 10.00 1.16 16.16
C ARG A 75 8.75 0.48 16.70
N GLU A 76 8.10 -0.38 15.91
CA GLU A 76 6.87 -1.08 16.32
C GLU A 76 7.05 -1.88 17.61
N ILE A 77 8.19 -2.57 17.75
CA ILE A 77 8.51 -3.37 18.94
C ILE A 77 8.60 -2.47 20.18
N LEU A 78 9.29 -1.33 20.07
CA LEU A 78 9.44 -0.40 21.19
C LEU A 78 8.11 0.28 21.56
N THR A 79 7.33 0.73 20.59
CA THR A 79 6.05 1.42 20.83
C THR A 79 4.93 0.50 21.32
N ALA A 80 5.09 -0.82 21.19
CA ALA A 80 4.13 -1.80 21.72
C ALA A 80 4.35 -2.11 23.21
N THR A 81 5.41 -1.56 23.80
CA THR A 81 5.79 -1.77 25.21
C THR A 81 5.44 -0.56 26.09
N ASP A 82 4.99 0.55 25.49
CA ASP A 82 4.41 1.74 26.15
C ASP A 82 2.88 1.69 26.11
#